data_AF-A0A2N6ND00-F1
#
_entry.id   AF-A0A2N6ND00-F1
#
_cell.length_a   1.000
_cell.length_b   1.000
_cell.length_c   1.000
_cell.angle_alpha   90.00
_cell.angle_beta   90.00
_cell.angle_gamma   90.00
#
_symmetry.space_group_name_H-M   'P 1'
#
loop_
_entity.id
_entity.type
_entity.pdbx_description
1 polymer ?
#
loop_
_entity_poly.entity_id
_entity_poly.type
_entity_poly.pdbx_seq_one_letter_code
_entity_poly.pdbx_strand_id
1 'polypeptide(L)'
;MHMTEVLPEAGVITDMVNSYKSLGLEVRIAEMDAVIYGAVVDEALHAGITDIHFWGFTDGHNYTWVDHAGPLMFDKQYHAKPAFYATHDALAKFVN
;
A
#
# COMPACT_ATOMS: atom_id res chain seq x y z
N MET A 1 -8.07 1.63 12.55
CA MET A 1 -7.27 2.11 11.40
C MET A 1 -6.17 3.05 11.90
N HIS A 2 -4.93 2.58 11.89
CA HIS A 2 -3.79 3.34 12.41
C HIS A 2 -3.18 4.13 11.24
N MET A 3 -2.78 5.39 11.44
CA MET A 3 -1.87 6.02 10.48
C MET A 3 -0.52 5.31 10.59
N THR A 4 -0.16 4.53 9.57
CA THR A 4 1.16 3.95 9.46
C THR A 4 2.15 5.05 9.05
N GLU A 5 2.70 5.74 10.04
CA GLU A 5 3.74 6.77 9.86
C GLU A 5 5.14 6.16 9.78
N VAL A 6 5.29 4.90 10.19
CA VAL A 6 6.56 4.18 10.24
C VAL A 6 6.59 3.15 9.12
N LEU A 7 7.69 3.11 8.38
CA LEU A 7 7.95 2.06 7.40
C LEU A 7 7.84 0.68 8.07
N PRO A 8 7.18 -0.30 7.44
CA PRO A 8 7.35 -1.69 7.84
C PRO A 8 8.84 -2.04 7.86
N GLU A 9 9.22 -2.93 8.78
CA GLU A 9 10.57 -3.51 8.74
C GLU A 9 10.79 -4.18 7.38
N ALA A 10 11.94 -3.91 6.76
CA ALA A 10 12.22 -4.44 5.43
C ALA A 10 12.17 -5.98 5.44
N GLY A 11 11.42 -6.57 4.50
CA GLY A 11 11.26 -8.02 4.41
C GLY A 11 10.06 -8.57 5.18
N VAL A 12 9.41 -7.78 6.04
CA VAL A 12 8.29 -8.27 6.85
C VAL A 12 7.10 -8.70 5.98
N ILE A 13 6.84 -8.02 4.86
CA ILE A 13 5.75 -8.37 3.94
C ILE A 13 6.09 -9.69 3.25
N THR A 14 7.35 -9.84 2.82
CA THR A 14 7.86 -11.06 2.19
C THR A 14 7.74 -12.25 3.15
N ASP A 15 8.12 -12.09 4.41
CA ASP A 15 8.03 -13.14 5.43
C ASP A 15 6.58 -13.53 5.71
N MET A 16 5.68 -12.55 5.83
CA MET A 16 4.24 -12.82 5.97
C MET A 16 3.70 -13.60 4.76
N VAL A 17 4.05 -13.17 3.54
CA VAL A 17 3.61 -13.84 2.31
C VAL A 17 4.11 -15.29 2.27
N ASN A 18 5.38 -15.52 2.58
CA ASN A 18 5.97 -16.86 2.62
C ASN A 18 5.29 -17.76 3.65
N SER A 19 4.97 -17.21 4.84
CA SER A 19 4.25 -17.92 5.88
C SER A 19 2.89 -18.43 5.40
N TYR A 20 2.07 -17.56 4.78
CA TYR A 20 0.77 -17.98 4.23
C TYR A 20 0.89 -18.91 3.03
N LYS A 21 1.85 -18.68 2.13
CA LYS A 21 2.12 -19.57 0.98
C LYS A 21 2.53 -20.98 1.43
N SER A 22 3.24 -21.12 2.55
CA SER A 22 3.59 -22.42 3.12
C SER A 22 2.36 -23.26 3.54
N LEU A 23 1.22 -22.60 3.76
CA LEU A 23 -0.07 -23.23 4.05
C LEU A 23 -0.90 -23.49 2.78
N GLY A 24 -0.36 -23.20 1.59
CA GLY A 24 -1.08 -23.30 0.32
C GLY A 24 -2.09 -22.17 0.09
N LEU A 25 -1.94 -21.04 0.80
CA LEU A 25 -2.85 -19.89 0.69
C LEU A 25 -2.29 -18.81 -0.25
N GLU A 26 -3.19 -18.16 -0.97
CA GLU A 26 -2.89 -16.94 -1.72
C GLU A 26 -2.95 -15.72 -0.80
N VAL A 27 -2.13 -14.71 -1.10
CA VAL A 27 -2.05 -13.47 -0.32
C VAL A 27 -2.30 -12.28 -1.22
N ARG A 28 -3.13 -11.36 -0.74
CA ARG A 28 -3.46 -10.08 -1.39
C ARG A 28 -3.42 -8.96 -0.37
N ILE A 29 -3.13 -7.73 -0.81
CA ILE A 29 -3.32 -6.53 0.02
C ILE A 29 -4.75 -6.04 -0.22
N ALA A 30 -5.59 -6.05 0.81
CA ALA A 30 -7.01 -5.76 0.67
C ALA A 30 -7.40 -4.30 0.95
N GLU A 31 -6.68 -3.61 1.84
CA GLU A 31 -7.13 -2.34 2.42
C GLU A 31 -5.96 -1.36 2.65
N MET A 32 -5.16 -1.07 1.63
CA MET A 32 -3.95 -0.25 1.80
C MET A 32 -4.28 1.25 2.00
N ASP A 33 -3.85 1.79 3.13
CA ASP A 33 -3.99 3.19 3.55
C ASP A 33 -2.68 3.73 4.18
N ALA A 34 -1.59 3.69 3.43
CA ALA A 34 -0.27 4.04 3.94
C ALA A 34 0.17 5.44 3.49
N VAL A 35 0.91 6.17 4.32
CA VAL A 35 1.66 7.36 3.82
C VAL A 35 2.80 6.92 2.90
N ILE A 36 3.23 5.66 3.00
CA ILE A 36 4.47 5.14 2.41
C ILE A 36 4.19 4.04 1.37
N TYR A 37 3.39 4.39 0.37
CA TYR A 37 2.93 3.45 -0.64
C TYR A 37 4.03 2.78 -1.48
N GLY A 38 5.09 3.52 -1.84
CA GLY A 38 6.11 3.01 -2.77
C GLY A 38 6.84 1.77 -2.24
N ALA A 39 7.31 1.80 -0.99
CA ALA A 39 8.05 0.69 -0.39
C ALA A 39 7.16 -0.54 -0.16
N VAL A 40 5.93 -0.33 0.29
CA VAL A 40 4.96 -1.43 0.49
C VAL A 40 4.63 -2.12 -0.83
N VAL A 41 4.36 -1.33 -1.89
CA VAL A 41 4.07 -1.88 -3.21
C VAL A 41 5.28 -2.60 -3.79
N ASP A 42 6.47 -2.02 -3.70
CA ASP A 42 7.70 -2.64 -4.21
C ASP A 42 7.96 -4.00 -3.56
N GLU A 43 7.91 -4.08 -2.23
CA GLU A 43 8.12 -5.35 -1.53
C GLU A 43 7.00 -6.36 -1.83
N ALA A 44 5.74 -5.91 -1.87
CA ALA A 44 4.61 -6.77 -2.19
C ALA A 44 4.74 -7.43 -3.57
N LEU A 45 5.18 -6.67 -4.59
CA LEU A 45 5.42 -7.17 -5.93
C LEU A 45 6.53 -8.25 -5.93
N HIS A 46 7.66 -7.98 -5.26
CA HIS A 46 8.76 -8.94 -5.16
C HIS A 46 8.40 -10.18 -4.32
N ALA A 47 7.47 -10.06 -3.37
CA ALA A 47 6.89 -11.20 -2.65
C ALA A 47 5.89 -12.02 -3.49
N GLY A 48 5.55 -11.53 -4.70
CA GLY A 48 4.64 -12.16 -5.63
C GLY A 48 3.16 -11.94 -5.31
N ILE A 49 2.81 -10.80 -4.69
CA ILE A 49 1.43 -10.33 -4.60
C ILE A 49 1.03 -9.69 -5.94
N THR A 50 -0.08 -10.14 -6.51
CA THR A 50 -0.61 -9.62 -7.79
C THR A 50 -1.82 -8.71 -7.61
N ASP A 51 -2.45 -8.73 -6.43
CA ASP A 51 -3.70 -8.04 -6.15
C ASP A 51 -3.52 -7.10 -4.95
N ILE A 52 -3.61 -5.79 -5.23
CA ILE A 52 -3.44 -4.71 -4.27
C ILE A 52 -4.63 -3.75 -4.35
N HIS A 53 -5.38 -3.65 -3.26
CA HIS A 53 -6.56 -2.81 -3.11
C HIS A 53 -6.28 -1.70 -2.10
N PHE A 54 -6.75 -0.49 -2.42
CA PHE A 54 -6.64 0.69 -1.57
C PHE A 54 -7.95 0.91 -0.83
N TRP A 55 -7.89 1.32 0.44
CA TRP A 55 -9.07 1.64 1.22
C TRP A 55 -9.57 3.07 0.93
N GLY A 56 -10.00 3.27 -0.32
CA GLY A 56 -10.30 4.58 -0.90
C GLY A 56 -9.16 5.11 -1.76
N PHE A 57 -9.42 6.19 -2.49
CA PHE A 57 -8.42 6.80 -3.38
C PHE A 57 -8.16 8.29 -3.07
N THR A 58 -9.11 9.00 -2.47
CA THR A 58 -9.05 10.45 -2.21
C THR A 58 -9.23 10.78 -0.73
N ASP A 59 -8.50 11.80 -0.26
CA ASP A 59 -8.69 12.40 1.06
C ASP A 59 -9.96 13.28 1.17
N GLY A 60 -10.72 13.41 0.08
CA GLY A 60 -11.99 14.16 0.03
C GLY A 60 -13.14 13.50 0.78
N HIS A 61 -12.98 12.23 1.17
CA HIS A 61 -13.95 11.49 1.97
C HIS A 61 -13.29 10.96 3.24
N ASN A 62 -14.09 10.79 4.30
CA ASN A 62 -13.61 10.25 5.56
C ASN A 62 -13.57 8.71 5.51
N TYR A 63 -12.63 8.17 4.72
CA TYR A 63 -12.34 6.73 4.70
C TYR A 63 -11.56 6.26 5.94
N THR A 64 -11.04 7.21 6.72
CA THR A 64 -10.34 7.01 7.98
C THR A 64 -11.09 7.68 9.13
N TRP A 65 -10.95 7.14 10.35
CA TRP A 65 -11.45 7.75 11.58
C TRP A 65 -10.42 8.72 12.20
N VAL A 66 -9.23 8.84 11.60
CA VAL A 66 -8.19 9.78 12.04
C VAL A 66 -8.36 11.09 11.29
N ASP A 67 -8.80 12.12 12.02
CA ASP A 67 -8.97 13.45 11.45
C ASP A 67 -7.64 14.00 10.90
N HIS A 68 -7.72 14.62 9.72
CA HIS A 68 -6.59 15.24 9.02
C HIS A 68 -5.45 14.30 8.58
N ALA A 69 -5.63 12.98 8.67
CA ALA A 69 -4.61 11.99 8.30
C ALA A 69 -4.16 12.06 6.84
N GLY A 70 -5.10 12.33 5.92
CA GLY A 70 -4.87 12.32 4.48
C GLY A 70 -4.01 11.14 3.99
N PRO A 71 -4.42 9.87 4.22
CA PRO A 71 -3.55 8.73 3.98
C PRO A 71 -3.55 8.23 2.53
N LEU A 72 -4.33 8.82 1.63
CA LEU A 72 -4.59 8.24 0.30
C LEU A 72 -3.76 8.89 -0.81
N MET A 73 -3.93 8.38 -2.04
CA MET A 73 -3.13 8.80 -3.19
C MET A 73 -3.52 10.17 -3.77
N PHE A 74 -4.73 10.65 -3.51
CA PHE A 74 -5.26 11.91 -4.04
C PHE A 74 -5.73 12.84 -2.93
N ASP A 75 -5.53 14.15 -3.10
CA ASP A 75 -6.00 15.15 -2.14
C ASP A 75 -7.53 15.36 -2.22
N LYS A 76 -8.05 16.29 -1.42
CA LYS A 76 -9.49 16.64 -1.38
C LYS A 76 -10.03 17.26 -2.67
N GLN A 77 -9.14 17.69 -3.57
CA GLN A 77 -9.44 18.27 -4.87
C GLN A 77 -9.10 17.30 -6.01
N TYR A 78 -8.80 16.03 -5.69
CA TYR A 78 -8.43 14.98 -6.63
C TYR A 78 -7.10 15.20 -7.35
N HIS A 79 -6.21 16.02 -6.82
CA HIS A 79 -4.84 16.10 -7.33
C HIS A 79 -4.02 14.92 -6.80
N ALA A 80 -3.18 14.35 -7.68
CA ALA A 80 -2.26 13.29 -7.31
C ALA A 80 -1.22 13.78 -6.30
N LYS A 81 -1.07 13.03 -5.20
CA LYS A 81 -0.08 13.28 -4.14
C LYS A 81 1.22 12.52 -4.42
N PRO A 82 2.33 12.79 -3.68
CA PRO A 82 3.56 12.00 -3.78
C PRO A 82 3.35 10.48 -3.66
N ALA A 83 2.38 10.06 -2.85
CA ALA A 83 1.92 8.68 -2.72
C ALA A 83 1.59 8.02 -4.07
N PHE A 84 0.80 8.69 -4.92
CA PHE A 84 0.43 8.18 -6.25
C PHE A 84 1.66 7.92 -7.11
N TYR A 85 2.56 8.91 -7.18
CA TYR A 85 3.77 8.80 -8.01
C TYR A 85 4.72 7.73 -7.48
N ALA A 86 4.83 7.57 -6.16
CA ALA A 86 5.63 6.50 -5.56
C ALA A 86 5.10 5.10 -5.91
N THR A 87 3.78 4.91 -5.89
CA THR A 87 3.16 3.66 -6.36
C THR A 87 3.40 3.42 -7.84
N HIS A 88 3.15 4.45 -8.67
CA HIS A 88 3.38 4.37 -10.10
C HIS A 88 4.83 3.99 -10.43
N ASP A 89 5.79 4.62 -9.75
CA ASP A 89 7.21 4.34 -9.92
C ASP A 89 7.58 2.90 -9.56
N ALA A 90 7.05 2.36 -8.45
CA ALA A 90 7.28 0.98 -8.05
C ALA A 90 6.74 0.00 -9.12
N LEU A 91 5.52 0.23 -9.59
CA LEU A 91 4.90 -0.58 -10.65
C LEU A 91 5.68 -0.48 -11.98
N ALA A 92 6.10 0.72 -12.37
CA ALA A 92 6.79 0.95 -13.64
C ALA A 92 8.21 0.36 -13.68
N LYS A 93 8.86 0.25 -12.52
CA LYS A 93 10.22 -0.32 -12.38
C LYS A 93 10.22 -1.83 -12.18
N PHE A 94 9.10 -2.40 -11.75
CA PHE A 94 8.99 -3.82 -11.51
C PHE A 94 9.10 -4.62 -12.82
N VAL A 95 10.07 -5.52 -12.88
CA VAL A 95 10.28 -6.47 -13.98
C VAL A 95 10.17 -7.87 -13.38
N ASN A 96 9.17 -8.62 -13.85
CA ASN A 96 8.85 -9.98 -13.40
C ASN A 96 9.77 -11.05 -14.02
#